data_AF-A0A8K2A7E7-F1
#
_entry.id   AF-A0A8K2A7E7-F1
#
_cell.length_a   1.000
_cell.length_b   1.000
_cell.length_c   1.000
_cell.angle_alpha   90.00
_cell.angle_beta   90.00
_cell.angle_gamma   90.00
#
_symmetry.space_group_name_H-M   'P 1'
#
loop_
_entity.id
_entity.type
_entity.pdbx_description
1 polymer ?
#
loop_
_entity_poly.entity_id
_entity_poly.type
_entity_poly.pdbx_seq_one_letter_code
_entity_poly.pdbx_strand_id
1 'polypeptide(L)'
;MLSPDDIIGQKVWLTVARDPDFPDMDPYRVKAEITQPTAPPWFFARYEDAPIPVREVGKWLSLYEAQQVVLMDPVLEDYDWEDEDWDDEISRDQMEFS
;
A
#
# COMPACT_ATOMS: atom_id res chain seq x y z
N MET A 1 -8.50 7.29 16.87
CA MET A 1 -7.37 7.92 16.15
C MET A 1 -6.13 7.11 16.48
N LEU A 2 -5.34 6.75 15.47
CA LEU A 2 -4.10 5.97 15.65
C LEU A 2 -3.05 6.81 16.37
N SER A 3 -2.33 6.21 17.32
CA SER A 3 -1.19 6.85 17.97
C SER A 3 0.02 6.88 17.02
N PRO A 4 1.01 7.77 17.22
CA PRO A 4 2.25 7.78 16.42
C PRO A 4 2.94 6.40 16.34
N ASP A 5 2.96 5.66 17.45
CA ASP A 5 3.58 4.33 17.51
C ASP A 5 2.82 3.29 16.69
N ASP A 6 1.49 3.42 16.56
CA ASP A 6 0.68 2.52 15.71
C ASP A 6 0.94 2.73 14.21
N ILE A 7 1.47 3.91 13.84
CA ILE A 7 1.70 4.33 12.45
C ILE A 7 3.09 3.89 11.97
N ILE A 8 4.09 3.90 12.85
CA ILE A 8 5.47 3.54 12.49
C ILE A 8 5.54 2.05 12.12
N GLY A 9 6.23 1.75 11.03
CA GLY A 9 6.36 0.39 10.48
C GLY A 9 5.19 -0.04 9.59
N GLN A 10 4.12 0.74 9.52
CA GLN A 10 3.01 0.43 8.62
C GLN A 10 3.43 0.60 7.15
N LYS A 11 3.05 -0.38 6.34
CA LYS A 11 3.26 -0.34 4.89
C LYS A 11 1.99 0.17 4.22
N VAL A 12 2.15 1.16 3.35
CA VAL A 12 1.04 1.87 2.72
C VAL A 12 1.31 2.12 1.24
N TRP A 13 0.24 2.28 0.47
CA TRP A 13 0.33 2.73 -0.90
C TRP A 13 0.26 4.26 -0.97
N LEU A 14 1.24 4.88 -1.61
CA LEU A 14 1.26 6.32 -1.86
C LEU A 14 1.16 6.62 -3.35
N THR A 15 0.31 7.58 -3.69
CA THR A 15 0.25 8.16 -5.03
C THR A 15 1.27 9.28 -5.15
N VAL A 16 2.27 9.07 -6.00
CA VAL A 16 3.27 10.07 -6.37
C VAL A 16 2.76 10.84 -7.59
N ALA A 17 2.78 12.16 -7.50
CA ALA A 17 2.32 13.03 -8.56
C ALA A 17 3.19 12.87 -9.82
N ARG A 18 2.60 13.20 -10.97
CA ARG A 18 3.29 13.18 -12.26
C ARG A 18 4.50 14.10 -12.24
N ASP A 19 5.62 13.63 -12.80
CA ASP A 19 6.79 14.48 -12.99
C ASP A 19 6.45 15.53 -14.08
N PRO A 20 6.65 16.83 -13.84
CA PRO A 20 6.39 17.87 -14.83
C PRO A 20 7.23 17.71 -16.11
N ASP A 21 8.37 17.02 -16.03
CA ASP A 21 9.21 16.69 -17.19
C ASP A 21 8.57 15.60 -18.09
N PHE A 22 7.58 14.86 -17.57
CA PHE A 22 6.90 13.74 -18.25
C PHE A 22 5.36 13.84 -18.13
N PRO A 23 4.71 14.80 -18.82
CA PRO A 23 3.30 15.12 -18.63
C PRO A 23 2.31 14.03 -19.05
N ASP A 24 2.72 13.15 -19.97
CA ASP A 24 1.90 12.07 -20.52
C ASP A 24 1.88 10.81 -19.64
N MET A 25 2.68 10.77 -18.56
CA MET A 25 2.73 9.62 -17.65
C MET A 25 1.63 9.70 -16.60
N ASP A 26 1.03 8.57 -16.26
CA ASP A 26 0.07 8.48 -15.16
C ASP A 26 0.73 8.60 -13.78
N PRO A 27 -0.01 9.03 -12.75
CA PRO A 27 0.51 9.07 -11.39
C PRO A 27 0.93 7.67 -10.93
N TYR A 28 2.06 7.57 -10.24
CA TYR A 28 2.59 6.28 -9.79
C TYR A 28 2.03 5.92 -8.43
N ARG A 29 1.66 4.65 -8.25
CA ARG A 29 1.37 4.10 -6.93
C ARG A 29 2.60 3.35 -6.44
N VAL A 30 3.15 3.76 -5.30
CA VAL A 30 4.42 3.25 -4.77
C VAL A 30 4.18 2.71 -3.36
N LYS A 31 4.71 1.52 -3.09
CA LYS A 31 4.71 0.92 -1.75
C LYS A 31 5.71 1.68 -0.88
N ALA A 32 5.27 2.11 0.29
CA ALA A 32 6.09 2.86 1.22
C ALA A 32 5.92 2.34 2.64
N GLU A 33 7.01 2.30 3.39
CA GLU A 33 7.02 2.03 4.82
C GLU A 33 7.04 3.35 5.58
N ILE A 34 6.10 3.55 6.51
CA ILE A 34 6.10 4.74 7.35
C ILE A 34 7.18 4.60 8.43
N THR A 35 8.17 5.47 8.35
CA THR A 35 9.28 5.56 9.30
C THR A 35 9.26 6.92 10.00
N GLN A 36 10.03 7.05 11.08
CA GLN A 36 10.20 8.34 11.75
C GLN A 36 11.65 8.82 11.60
N PRO A 37 11.90 9.99 11.01
CA PRO A 37 13.21 10.63 11.13
C PRO A 37 13.13 11.86 12.03
N THR A 38 13.86 11.78 13.14
CA THR A 38 14.51 12.86 13.91
C THR A 38 13.69 13.99 14.54
N ALA A 39 12.45 14.30 14.12
CA ALA A 39 11.64 15.36 14.74
C ALA A 39 10.11 15.12 14.63
N PRO A 40 9.38 14.91 15.75
CA PRO A 40 7.91 14.98 15.76
C PRO A 40 7.45 16.37 15.29
N PRO A 41 6.28 16.55 14.62
CA PRO A 41 5.16 15.63 14.39
C PRO A 41 5.12 15.00 12.98
N TRP A 42 6.26 14.95 12.29
CA TRP A 42 6.33 14.50 10.90
C TRP A 42 6.81 13.04 10.81
N PHE A 43 6.24 12.32 9.85
CA PHE A 43 6.61 10.97 9.49
C PHE A 43 7.25 10.98 8.11
N PHE A 44 8.07 9.99 7.83
CA PHE A 44 8.69 9.81 6.53
C PHE A 44 8.29 8.46 5.96
N ALA A 45 7.51 8.48 4.89
CA ALA A 45 7.15 7.28 4.14
C ALA A 45 8.27 6.96 3.15
N ARG A 46 9.12 5.99 3.50
CA ARG A 46 10.25 5.54 2.69
C ARG A 46 9.73 4.58 1.62
N TYR A 47 10.04 4.84 0.36
CA TYR A 47 9.63 3.94 -0.73
C TYR A 47 10.43 2.63 -0.70
N GLU A 48 9.75 1.49 -0.88
CA GLU A 48 10.40 0.17 -0.95
C GLU A 48 10.89 -0.14 -2.38
N ASP A 49 10.02 0.06 -3.38
CA ASP A 49 10.29 -0.23 -4.80
C ASP A 49 9.83 0.93 -5.69
N ALA A 50 10.45 2.10 -5.53
CA ALA A 50 10.11 3.27 -6.32
C ALA A 50 10.42 3.03 -7.82
N PRO A 51 9.48 3.32 -8.74
CA PRO A 51 9.74 3.32 -10.17
C PRO A 51 10.91 4.25 -10.51
N ILE A 52 11.74 3.89 -11.51
CA ILE A 52 12.91 4.70 -11.95
C ILE A 52 12.60 6.20 -12.16
N PRO A 53 11.42 6.60 -12.70
CA PRO A 53 11.08 8.01 -12.84
C PRO A 53 10.94 8.77 -11.51
N VAL A 54 10.68 8.08 -10.40
CA VAL A 54 10.54 8.69 -9.07
C VAL A 54 11.95 8.94 -8.51
N ARG A 55 12.38 10.20 -8.58
CA ARG A 55 13.72 10.63 -8.12
C ARG A 55 13.86 10.71 -6.60
N GLU A 56 12.75 10.79 -5.88
CA GLU A 56 12.71 10.91 -4.43
C GLU A 56 12.74 9.54 -3.75
N VAL A 57 13.40 9.47 -2.58
CA VAL A 57 13.51 8.23 -1.78
C VAL A 57 12.29 7.96 -0.89
N GLY A 58 11.36 8.92 -0.81
CA GLY A 58 10.19 8.86 0.05
C GLY A 58 9.49 10.21 0.14
N LYS A 59 8.46 10.28 0.99
CA LYS A 59 7.64 11.47 1.18
C LYS A 59 7.46 11.79 2.66
N TRP A 60 7.57 13.07 3.01
CA TRP A 60 7.21 13.56 4.32
C TRP A 60 5.69 13.67 4.47
N LEU A 61 5.17 13.17 5.57
CA LEU A 61 3.75 13.17 5.92
C LEU A 61 3.57 13.84 7.28
N SER A 62 2.56 14.70 7.39
CA SER A 62 2.05 15.10 8.70
C SER A 62 1.41 13.92 9.43
N LEU A 63 1.25 14.02 10.75
CA LEU A 63 0.50 13.01 11.52
C LEU A 63 -0.87 12.70 10.92
N TYR A 64 -1.61 13.72 10.49
CA TYR A 64 -2.93 13.53 9.90
C TYR A 64 -2.85 12.75 8.58
N GLU A 65 -1.93 13.10 7.69
CA GLU A 65 -1.73 12.40 6.41
C GLU A 65 -1.31 10.94 6.65
N ALA A 66 -0.42 10.71 7.61
CA ALA A 66 0.02 9.36 7.97
C ALA A 66 -1.14 8.52 8.53
N GLN A 67 -1.99 9.10 9.39
CA GLN A 67 -3.21 8.45 9.88
C GLN A 67 -4.17 8.12 8.74
N GLN A 68 -4.39 9.06 7.81
CA GLN A 68 -5.31 8.84 6.69
C GLN A 68 -4.81 7.74 5.76
N VAL A 69 -3.54 7.74 5.38
CA VAL A 69 -3.02 6.74 4.44
C VAL A 69 -3.01 5.34 5.05
N VAL A 70 -2.68 5.20 6.35
CA VAL A 70 -2.77 3.89 7.03
C VAL A 70 -4.20 3.35 7.05
N LEU A 71 -5.20 4.22 7.19
CA LEU A 71 -6.61 3.82 7.24
C LEU A 71 -7.20 3.54 5.86
N MET A 72 -6.79 4.28 4.83
CA MET A 72 -7.41 4.24 3.51
C MET A 72 -6.68 3.33 2.53
N ASP A 73 -5.36 3.28 2.61
CA ASP A 73 -4.49 2.62 1.63
C ASP A 73 -3.43 1.72 2.29
N PRO A 74 -3.78 0.84 3.25
CA PRO A 74 -2.82 -0.10 3.81
C PRO A 74 -2.34 -1.07 2.72
N VAL A 75 -1.06 -1.42 2.76
CA VAL A 75 -0.59 -2.59 2.03
C VAL A 75 -0.98 -3.79 2.85
N LEU A 76 -1.97 -4.54 2.35
CA LEU A 76 -2.29 -5.86 2.85
C LEU A 76 -1.16 -6.76 2.38
N GLU A 77 -0.15 -6.98 3.22
CA GLU A 77 0.75 -8.11 3.01
C GLU A 77 -0.13 -9.34 3.14
N ASP A 78 -0.18 -10.16 2.07
CA ASP A 78 -1.01 -11.35 1.97
C ASP A 78 -1.12 -12.01 3.34
N TYR A 79 -2.35 -12.08 3.88
CA TYR A 79 -2.65 -13.19 4.77
C TYR A 79 -2.14 -14.40 4.01
N ASP A 80 -1.13 -15.09 4.57
CA ASP A 80 -0.79 -16.43 4.17
C ASP A 80 -2.11 -17.19 4.12
N TRP A 81 -2.68 -17.31 2.91
CA TRP A 81 -3.70 -18.29 2.59
C TRP A 81 -2.98 -19.63 2.59
N GLU A 82 -2.48 -20.04 3.76
CA GLU A 82 -2.24 -21.45 4.05
C GLU A 82 -3.62 -22.11 3.99
N ASP A 83 -3.88 -22.78 2.87
CA ASP A 83 -4.80 -23.92 2.74
C ASP A 83 -6.03 -23.93 3.67
N GLU A 84 -7.02 -23.09 3.40
CA GLU A 84 -8.41 -23.53 3.63
C GLU A 84 -8.86 -24.22 2.35
N ASP A 85 -8.58 -25.52 2.34
CA ASP A 85 -9.16 -26.55 1.48
C ASP A 85 -10.65 -26.22 1.25
N TRP A 86 -10.98 -25.68 0.08
CA TRP A 86 -12.35 -25.52 -0.38
C TRP A 86 -12.88 -26.91 -0.78
N ASP A 87 -13.01 -27.78 0.20
CA ASP A 87 -13.73 -29.04 0.11
C ASP A 87 -15.20 -28.73 0.36
N ASP A 88 -15.94 -28.31 -0.68
CA ASP A 88 -17.39 -28.48 -0.72
C ASP A 88 -17.95 -28.37 -2.15
N GLU A 89 -17.99 -29.53 -2.79
CA GLU A 89 -19.19 -30.06 -3.43
C GLU A 89 -19.86 -29.22 -4.55
N ILE A 90 -19.13 -28.95 -5.64
CA ILE A 90 -19.80 -28.81 -6.94
C ILE A 90 -20.19 -30.22 -7.41
N SER A 91 -21.41 -30.59 -7.03
CA SER A 91 -22.15 -31.75 -7.54
C SER A 91 -21.93 -31.94 -9.03
N ARG A 92 -21.09 -32.93 -9.37
CA ARG A 92 -21.12 -33.59 -10.68
C ARG A 92 -22.42 -34.37 -10.77
N ASP A 93 -23.47 -33.75 -11.32
CA ASP A 93 -24.47 -34.53 -12.04
C ASP A 93 -25.03 -33.76 -13.24
N GLN A 94 -24.47 -34.12 -14.40
CA GLN A 94 -25.16 -34.30 -15.67
C GLN A 94 -25.73 -33.07 -16.39
N MET A 95 -24.84 -32.43 -17.14
CA MET A 95 -25.09 -32.24 -18.58
C MET A 95 -25.34 -33.62 -19.21
N GLU A 96 -26.53 -33.85 -19.77
CA GLU A 96 -26.61 -34.41 -21.12
C GLU A 96 -27.96 -34.07 -21.78
N PHE A 97 -27.85 -33.37 -22.90
CA PHE A 97 -28.89 -33.18 -23.89
C PHE A 97 -29.28 -34.52 -24.51
N SER A 98 -30.59 -34.82 -24.58
CA SER A 98 -31.30 -35.32 -25.78
C SER A 98 -32.80 -35.36 -25.54
#